data_AF-A0A1H7CKT2-F1
#
_entry.id   AF-A0A1H7CKT2-F1
#
_cell.length_a   1.000
_cell.length_b   1.000
_cell.length_c   1.000
_cell.angle_alpha   90.00
_cell.angle_beta   90.00
_cell.angle_gamma   90.00
#
_symmetry.space_group_name_H-M   'P 1'
#
loop_
_entity.id
_entity.type
_entity.pdbx_description
1 polymer ?
#
loop_
_entity_poly.entity_id
_entity_poly.type
_entity_poly.pdbx_seq_one_letter_code
_entity_poly.pdbx_strand_id
1 'polypeptide(L)'
;MSAAALLDRLDGVVRYGEGRWRARCPVCDSRRDALAITETDDGVVLLHCFRNQCAAVDIAGAVGLDASALFPPRIEGVHATKPVKRRFKAAQVLSAVNLELIEVLIIVGAILRRGSVTSTEYERLKISVRRVSLAEGATHER
;
A
#
# COMPACT_ATOMS: atom_id res chain seq x y z
N MET A 1 -11.09 10.84 -19.14
CA MET A 1 -10.51 11.77 -20.14
C MET A 1 -9.00 11.54 -20.10
N SER A 2 -8.32 11.49 -21.25
CA SER A 2 -6.88 11.23 -21.31
C SER A 2 -6.05 12.43 -20.87
N ALA A 3 -4.80 12.20 -20.48
CA ALA A 3 -3.85 13.26 -20.09
C ALA A 3 -3.71 14.39 -21.12
N ALA A 4 -4.01 14.12 -22.40
CA ALA A 4 -4.02 15.08 -23.50
C ALA A 4 -4.74 16.41 -23.18
N ALA A 5 -5.94 16.35 -22.58
CA ALA A 5 -6.71 17.56 -22.27
C ALA A 5 -6.02 18.45 -21.22
N LEU A 6 -5.26 17.85 -20.31
CA LEU A 6 -4.46 18.58 -19.34
C LEU A 6 -3.20 19.17 -19.98
N LEU A 7 -2.52 18.40 -20.84
CA LEU A 7 -1.28 18.81 -21.50
C LEU A 7 -1.49 20.00 -22.43
N ASP A 8 -2.61 20.07 -23.16
CA ASP A 8 -2.92 21.18 -24.08
C ASP A 8 -3.09 22.54 -23.37
N ARG A 9 -3.31 22.52 -22.06
CA ARG A 9 -3.53 23.73 -21.22
C ARG A 9 -2.31 24.11 -20.40
N LEU A 10 -1.24 23.32 -20.48
CA LEU A 10 -0.02 23.52 -19.71
C LEU A 10 1.08 24.06 -20.61
N ASP A 11 1.89 24.92 -20.00
CA ASP A 11 3.02 25.53 -20.67
C ASP A 11 4.31 24.72 -20.51
N GLY A 12 5.13 24.71 -21.57
CA GLY A 12 6.46 24.09 -21.53
C GLY A 12 6.39 22.57 -21.37
N VAL A 13 5.39 21.94 -21.98
CA VAL A 13 5.23 20.49 -21.91
C VAL A 13 6.36 19.78 -22.66
N VAL A 14 7.09 18.93 -21.95
CA VAL A 14 8.15 18.08 -22.49
C VAL A 14 7.82 16.62 -22.16
N ARG A 15 7.83 15.75 -23.18
CA ARG A 15 7.64 14.31 -22.98
C ARG A 15 8.93 13.65 -22.52
N TYR A 16 8.86 12.87 -21.44
CA TYR A 16 9.99 12.18 -20.82
C TYR A 16 9.93 10.65 -20.96
N GLY A 17 8.79 10.12 -21.40
CA GLY A 17 8.58 8.69 -21.64
C GLY A 17 7.18 8.43 -22.15
N GLU A 18 6.83 7.15 -22.29
CA GLU A 18 5.45 6.75 -22.50
C GLU A 18 4.61 7.08 -21.27
N GLY A 19 3.48 7.77 -21.46
CA GLY A 19 2.61 8.22 -20.37
C GLY A 19 3.23 9.25 -19.41
N ARG A 20 4.38 9.86 -19.71
CA ARG A 20 5.11 10.74 -18.77
C ARG A 20 5.53 12.06 -19.39
N TRP A 21 5.18 13.16 -18.72
CA TRP A 21 5.50 14.52 -19.13
C TRP A 21 5.98 15.38 -17.97
N ARG A 22 6.71 16.43 -18.33
CA ARG A 22 7.05 17.56 -17.45
C ARG A 22 6.45 18.84 -18.01
N ALA A 23 6.05 19.75 -17.14
CA ALA A 23 5.53 21.05 -17.53
C ALA A 23 5.85 22.12 -16.47
N ARG A 24 5.56 23.39 -16.78
CA ARG A 24 5.55 24.46 -15.77
C ARG A 24 4.33 24.31 -14.87
N CYS A 25 4.50 24.50 -13.56
CA CYS A 25 3.37 24.51 -12.63
C CYS A 25 2.62 25.85 -12.75
N PRO A 26 1.32 25.86 -13.06
CA PRO A 26 0.53 27.08 -13.21
C PRO A 26 0.23 27.76 -11.86
N VAL A 27 0.32 27.03 -10.73
CA VAL A 27 -0.02 27.55 -9.39
C VAL A 27 1.14 28.35 -8.77
N CYS A 28 2.36 27.83 -8.86
CA CYS A 28 3.54 28.44 -8.23
C CYS A 28 4.49 29.10 -9.24
N ASP A 29 4.04 29.29 -10.48
CA ASP A 29 4.77 29.89 -11.62
C ASP A 29 6.26 29.48 -11.64
N SER A 30 6.50 28.17 -11.62
CA SER A 30 7.85 27.62 -11.46
C SER A 30 8.72 27.89 -12.69
N ARG A 31 9.98 28.32 -12.49
CA ARG A 31 10.98 28.42 -13.56
C ARG A 31 11.40 27.01 -14.05
N ARG A 32 10.71 26.54 -15.10
CA ARG A 32 10.89 25.30 -15.91
C ARG A 32 10.63 23.97 -15.17
N ASP A 33 9.78 23.14 -15.80
CA ASP A 33 9.61 21.68 -15.67
C ASP A 33 9.40 21.09 -14.26
N ALA A 34 8.91 21.89 -13.31
CA ALA A 34 8.70 21.46 -11.93
C ALA A 34 7.47 20.55 -11.73
N LEU A 35 6.52 20.56 -12.66
CA LEU A 35 5.34 19.72 -12.62
C LEU A 35 5.63 18.40 -13.35
N ALA A 36 5.54 17.28 -12.64
CA ALA A 36 5.49 15.96 -13.25
C ALA A 36 4.05 15.51 -13.46
N ILE A 37 3.82 14.91 -14.62
CA ILE A 37 2.53 14.41 -15.09
C ILE A 37 2.74 12.96 -15.51
N THR A 38 1.98 12.04 -14.95
CA THR A 38 2.04 10.62 -15.30
C THR A 38 0.64 10.07 -15.52
N GLU A 39 0.39 9.54 -16.71
CA GLU A 39 -0.80 8.75 -17.01
C GLU A 39 -0.49 7.28 -16.71
N THR A 40 -1.31 6.67 -15.87
CA THR A 40 -1.23 5.25 -15.51
C THR A 40 -1.98 4.41 -16.54
N ASP A 41 -1.69 3.10 -16.57
CA ASP A 41 -2.39 2.15 -17.46
C ASP A 41 -3.90 2.08 -17.18
N ASP A 42 -4.31 2.41 -15.95
CA ASP A 42 -5.71 2.52 -15.52
C ASP A 42 -6.39 3.83 -15.94
N GLY A 43 -5.68 4.72 -16.65
CA GLY A 43 -6.20 6.02 -17.12
C GLY A 43 -6.27 7.11 -16.05
N VAL A 44 -5.63 6.90 -14.89
CA VAL A 44 -5.48 7.94 -13.85
C VAL A 44 -4.28 8.84 -14.18
N VAL A 45 -4.48 10.15 -14.09
CA VAL A 45 -3.45 11.18 -14.30
C VAL A 45 -2.93 11.68 -12.95
N LEU A 46 -1.67 11.38 -12.67
CA LEU A 46 -0.97 11.80 -11.46
C LEU A 46 -0.23 13.11 -11.70
N LEU A 47 -0.37 14.05 -10.76
CA LEU A 47 0.29 15.34 -10.78
C LEU A 47 1.15 15.51 -9.53
N HIS A 48 2.41 15.93 -9.73
CA HIS A 48 3.30 16.24 -8.62
C HIS A 48 4.17 17.47 -8.93
N CYS A 49 4.00 18.52 -8.13
CA CYS A 49 4.82 19.73 -8.21
C CYS A 49 6.03 19.61 -7.27
N PHE A 50 7.23 19.49 -7.84
CA PHE A 50 8.47 19.39 -7.07
C PHE A 50 8.97 20.72 -6.49
N ARG A 51 8.30 21.84 -6.78
CA ARG A 51 8.71 23.18 -6.31
C ARG A 51 8.11 23.54 -4.96
N ASN A 52 6.78 23.71 -4.93
CA ASN A 52 6.03 24.13 -3.74
C ASN A 52 5.04 23.07 -3.26
N GLN A 53 5.08 21.85 -3.82
CA GLN A 53 4.14 20.76 -3.45
C GLN A 53 2.67 21.19 -3.59
N CYS A 54 2.35 21.94 -4.65
CA CYS A 54 0.99 22.37 -4.96
C CYS A 54 0.05 21.16 -5.07
N ALA A 55 -1.15 21.28 -4.52
CA ALA A 55 -2.14 20.20 -4.62
C ALA A 55 -2.59 20.00 -6.06
N ALA A 56 -2.87 18.75 -6.43
CA ALA A 56 -3.34 18.39 -7.78
C ALA A 56 -4.67 19.09 -8.13
N VAL A 57 -5.54 19.30 -7.13
CA VAL A 57 -6.81 20.03 -7.29
C VAL A 57 -6.56 21.48 -7.69
N ASP A 58 -5.62 22.16 -7.05
CA ASP A 58 -5.28 23.55 -7.37
C ASP A 58 -4.66 23.66 -8.77
N ILE A 59 -3.82 22.69 -9.14
CA ILE A 59 -3.21 22.63 -10.47
C ILE A 59 -4.27 22.43 -11.56
N ALA A 60 -5.20 21.49 -11.37
CA ALA A 60 -6.32 21.27 -12.29
C ALA A 60 -7.21 22.53 -12.38
N GLY A 61 -7.55 23.13 -11.23
CA GLY A 61 -8.34 24.35 -11.18
C GLY A 61 -7.68 25.54 -11.87
N ALA A 62 -6.36 25.70 -11.74
CA ALA A 62 -5.61 26.77 -12.39
C ALA A 62 -5.65 26.72 -13.92
N VAL A 63 -5.87 25.53 -14.51
CA VAL A 63 -6.05 25.35 -15.96
C VAL A 63 -7.52 25.21 -16.36
N GLY A 64 -8.46 25.47 -15.44
CA GLY A 64 -9.90 25.39 -15.71
C GLY A 64 -10.44 23.96 -15.87
N LEU A 65 -9.79 22.98 -15.26
CA LEU A 65 -10.26 21.60 -15.18
C LEU A 65 -10.73 21.26 -13.77
N ASP A 66 -11.80 20.48 -13.67
CA ASP A 66 -12.19 19.88 -12.40
C ASP A 66 -11.26 18.72 -12.05
N ALA A 67 -11.02 18.49 -10.76
CA ALA A 67 -10.15 17.39 -10.30
C ALA A 67 -10.65 16.01 -10.75
N SER A 68 -11.96 15.84 -10.99
CA SER A 68 -12.52 14.61 -11.57
C SER A 68 -11.98 14.28 -12.96
N ALA A 69 -11.50 15.27 -13.71
CA ALA A 69 -10.90 15.06 -15.04
C ALA A 69 -9.56 14.30 -14.96
N LEU A 70 -8.93 14.23 -13.79
CA LEU A 70 -7.69 13.47 -13.55
C LEU A 70 -7.94 11.96 -13.42
N PHE A 71 -9.20 11.54 -13.33
CA PHE A 71 -9.58 10.15 -13.13
C PHE A 71 -10.37 9.64 -14.33
N PRO A 72 -10.31 8.33 -14.64
CA PRO A 72 -11.22 7.73 -15.60
C PRO A 72 -12.68 7.89 -15.11
N PRO A 73 -13.67 7.85 -16.02
CA PRO A 73 -15.08 7.79 -15.62
C PRO A 73 -15.24 6.67 -14.61
N ARG A 74 -15.97 6.94 -13.53
CA ARG A 74 -16.11 6.00 -12.41
C ARG A 74 -16.69 4.68 -12.92
N ILE A 75 -15.84 3.68 -13.10
CA ILE A 75 -16.29 2.32 -13.37
C ILE A 75 -16.80 1.79 -12.04
N GLU A 76 -18.10 1.52 -11.97
CA GLU A 76 -18.69 0.88 -10.79
C GLU A 76 -17.93 -0.41 -10.47
N GLY A 77 -17.33 -0.48 -9.28
CA GLY A 77 -16.63 -1.66 -8.78
C GLY A 77 -15.09 -1.65 -8.80
N VAL A 78 -14.43 -0.72 -9.52
CA VAL A 78 -12.94 -0.75 -9.66
C VAL A 78 -12.19 0.00 -8.54
N HIS A 79 -12.77 1.09 -8.01
CA HIS A 79 -12.16 1.89 -6.92
C HIS A 79 -12.86 1.73 -5.57
N ALA A 80 -13.71 0.72 -5.44
CA ALA A 80 -14.44 0.41 -4.21
C ALA A 80 -14.28 -1.05 -3.82
N THR A 81 -13.08 -1.61 -3.97
CA THR A 81 -12.79 -2.90 -3.31
C THR A 81 -12.96 -2.64 -1.82
N LYS A 82 -14.03 -3.21 -1.24
CA LYS A 82 -14.27 -3.11 0.19
C LYS A 82 -12.96 -3.47 0.89
N PRO A 83 -12.48 -2.66 1.86
CA PRO A 83 -11.29 -3.00 2.61
C PRO A 83 -11.40 -4.44 3.06
N VAL A 84 -10.40 -5.28 2.76
CA VAL A 84 -10.39 -6.66 3.21
C VAL A 84 -10.45 -6.61 4.73
N LYS A 85 -11.62 -6.94 5.29
CA LYS A 85 -11.82 -6.97 6.74
C LYS A 85 -11.03 -8.15 7.26
N ARG A 86 -9.79 -7.91 7.67
CA ARG A 86 -9.02 -8.90 8.41
C ARG A 86 -9.74 -9.14 9.73
N ARG A 87 -10.12 -10.40 9.98
CA ARG A 87 -10.79 -10.80 11.24
C ARG A 87 -9.94 -10.46 12.46
N PHE A 88 -8.61 -10.49 12.32
CA PHE A 88 -7.65 -10.17 13.35
C PHE A 88 -6.61 -9.16 12.86
N LYS A 89 -6.18 -8.25 13.74
CA LYS A 89 -5.03 -7.38 13.48
C LYS A 89 -3.73 -8.21 13.59
N ALA A 90 -2.73 -7.87 12.79
CA ALA A 90 -1.43 -8.56 12.83
C ALA A 90 -0.82 -8.58 14.24
N ALA A 91 -0.96 -7.48 15.00
CA ALA A 91 -0.51 -7.41 16.38
C ALA A 91 -1.18 -8.46 17.29
N GLN A 92 -2.47 -8.76 17.09
CA GLN A 92 -3.18 -9.78 17.88
C GLN A 92 -2.68 -11.19 17.56
N VAL A 93 -2.40 -11.46 16.28
CA VAL A 93 -1.82 -12.75 15.84
C VAL A 93 -0.41 -12.90 16.42
N LEU A 94 0.40 -11.84 16.38
CA LEU A 94 1.75 -11.87 16.93
C LEU A 94 1.75 -12.13 18.45
N SER A 95 0.85 -11.49 19.20
CA SER A 95 0.70 -11.76 20.64
C SER A 95 0.32 -13.21 20.93
N ALA A 96 -0.56 -13.80 20.12
CA ALA A 96 -0.93 -15.21 20.25
C ALA A 96 0.26 -16.15 19.95
N VAL A 97 1.01 -15.89 18.87
CA VAL A 97 2.23 -16.66 18.54
C VAL A 97 3.27 -16.55 19.65
N ASN A 98 3.47 -15.37 20.23
CA ASN A 98 4.42 -15.17 21.32
C ASN A 98 4.10 -16.02 22.55
N LEU A 99 2.81 -16.21 22.88
CA LEU A 99 2.39 -17.08 23.98
C LEU A 99 2.80 -18.54 23.72
N GLU A 100 2.60 -19.03 22.50
CA GLU A 100 3.00 -20.40 22.12
C GLU A 100 4.52 -20.57 22.18
N LEU A 101 5.30 -19.55 21.79
CA LEU A 101 6.77 -19.58 21.90
C LEU A 101 7.25 -19.58 23.35
N ILE A 102 6.58 -18.84 24.24
CA ILE A 102 6.88 -18.87 25.69
C ILE A 102 6.62 -20.26 26.26
N GLU A 103 5.51 -20.90 25.89
CA GLU A 103 5.21 -22.26 26.31
C GLU A 103 6.30 -23.25 25.85
N VAL A 104 6.69 -23.19 24.57
CA VAL A 104 7.78 -24.02 24.03
C VAL A 104 9.07 -23.80 24.81
N LEU A 105 9.44 -22.54 25.10
CA LEU A 105 10.65 -22.22 25.86
C LEU A 105 10.62 -22.80 27.28
N ILE A 106 9.49 -22.70 27.98
CA ILE A 106 9.32 -23.25 29.34
C ILE A 106 9.48 -24.78 29.31
N ILE A 107 8.82 -25.46 28.37
CA ILE A 107 8.87 -26.91 28.25
C ILE A 107 10.28 -27.39 27.88
N VAL A 108 10.92 -26.77 26.89
CA VAL A 108 12.30 -27.08 26.51
C VAL A 108 13.25 -26.85 27.69
N GLY A 109 13.07 -25.77 28.45
CA GLY A 109 13.85 -25.51 29.66
C GLY A 109 13.68 -26.60 30.74
N ALA A 110 12.48 -27.15 30.89
CA ALA A 110 12.22 -28.27 31.79
C ALA A 110 12.87 -29.57 31.29
N ILE A 111 12.79 -29.85 29.99
CA ILE A 111 13.42 -31.01 29.34
C ILE A 111 14.94 -30.95 29.49
N LEU A 112 15.57 -29.80 29.25
CA LEU A 112 17.02 -29.63 29.39
C LEU A 112 17.53 -29.91 30.81
N ARG A 113 16.74 -29.54 31.82
CA ARG A 113 17.08 -29.83 33.23
C ARG A 113 16.90 -31.30 33.60
N ARG A 114 15.88 -31.96 33.05
CA ARG A 114 15.48 -33.32 33.44
C ARG A 114 16.08 -34.42 32.55
N GLY A 115 16.46 -34.10 31.31
CA GLY A 115 16.97 -35.05 30.32
C GLY A 115 15.92 -35.97 29.69
N SER A 116 14.64 -35.69 29.89
CA SER A 116 13.54 -36.52 29.35
C SER A 116 12.33 -35.66 29.01
N VAL A 117 11.47 -36.15 28.12
CA VAL A 117 10.20 -35.51 27.75
C VAL A 117 9.05 -36.33 28.34
N THR A 118 8.12 -35.68 29.03
CA THR A 118 6.89 -36.33 29.51
C THR A 118 5.82 -36.35 28.42
N SER A 119 4.85 -37.27 28.53
CA SER A 119 3.73 -37.34 27.59
C SER A 119 2.93 -36.02 27.56
N THR A 120 2.67 -35.42 28.72
CA THR A 120 1.97 -34.13 28.82
C THR A 120 2.70 -33.01 28.08
N GLU A 121 4.02 -32.88 28.28
CA GLU A 121 4.83 -31.87 27.58
C GLU A 121 4.84 -32.11 26.07
N TYR A 122 4.96 -33.36 25.63
CA TYR A 122 4.92 -33.70 24.22
C TYR A 122 3.58 -33.32 23.57
N GLU A 123 2.46 -33.61 24.23
CA GLU A 123 1.13 -33.19 23.76
C GLU A 123 0.99 -31.67 23.69
N ARG A 124 1.48 -30.95 24.72
CA ARG A 124 1.45 -29.48 24.75
C ARG A 124 2.28 -28.86 23.63
N LEU A 125 3.49 -29.36 23.40
CA LEU A 125 4.36 -28.92 22.29
C LEU A 125 3.68 -29.12 20.92
N LYS A 126 3.02 -30.27 20.69
CA LYS A 126 2.27 -30.50 19.45
C LYS A 126 1.16 -29.46 19.25
N ILE A 127 0.44 -29.10 20.31
CA ILE A 127 -0.61 -28.07 20.25
C ILE A 127 -0.01 -26.70 19.91
N SER A 128 1.08 -26.30 20.57
CA SER A 128 1.74 -25.02 20.32
C SER A 128 2.27 -24.91 18.89
N VAL A 129 2.97 -25.94 18.40
CA VAL A 129 3.44 -26.00 17.02
C VAL A 129 2.28 -25.89 16.03
N ARG A 130 1.19 -26.64 16.25
CA ARG A 130 0.00 -26.58 15.39
C ARG A 130 -0.58 -25.16 15.32
N ARG A 131 -0.64 -24.44 16.44
CA ARG A 131 -1.17 -23.06 16.48
C ARG A 131 -0.27 -22.08 15.75
N VAL A 132 1.05 -22.25 15.84
CA VAL A 132 2.01 -21.44 15.08
C VAL A 132 1.86 -21.69 13.58
N SER A 133 1.76 -22.95 13.13
CA SER A 133 1.55 -23.29 11.72
C SER A 133 0.22 -22.75 11.17
N LEU A 134 -0.85 -22.76 11.97
CA LEU A 134 -2.12 -22.13 11.58
C LEU A 134 -1.97 -20.61 11.39
N ALA A 135 -1.20 -19.94 12.24
CA ALA A 135 -0.92 -18.51 12.11
C ALA A 135 -0.08 -18.20 10.85
N GLU A 136 0.89 -19.06 10.53
CA GLU A 136 1.71 -18.96 9.32
C GLU A 136 0.87 -19.12 8.05
N GLY A 137 0.04 -20.17 7.97
CA GLY A 137 -0.82 -20.43 6.80
C GLY A 137 -1.75 -19.25 6.48
N ALA A 138 -2.29 -18.58 7.50
CA ALA A 138 -3.14 -17.40 7.36
C ALA A 138 -2.42 -16.17 6.75
N THR A 139 -1.09 -16.21 6.60
CA THR A 139 -0.32 -15.17 5.90
C THR A 139 -0.16 -15.42 4.40
N HIS A 140 -0.33 -16.66 3.95
CA HIS A 140 -0.12 -17.11 2.57
C HIS A 140 -1.42 -17.23 1.75
N GLU A 141 -2.59 -17.29 2.40
CA GLU A 141 -3.88 -17.18 1.73
C GLU A 141 -4.08 -15.73 1.21
N ARG A 142 -3.71 -15.50 -0.05
CA ARG A 142 -4.07 -14.31 -0.85
C ARG A 142 -4.72 -14.74 -2.15
#